data_AF-X1H497-F1
#
_entry.id   AF-X1H497-F1
#
_cell.length_a   1.000
_cell.length_b   1.000
_cell.length_c   1.000
_cell.angle_alpha   90.00
_cell.angle_beta   90.00
_cell.angle_gamma   90.00
#
_symmetry.space_group_name_H-M   'P 1'
#
loop_
_entity.id
_entity.type
_entity.pdbx_description
1 polymer ?
#
loop_
_entity_poly.entity_id
_entity_poly.type
_entity_poly.pdbx_seq_one_letter_code
_entity_poly.pdbx_strand_id
1 'polypeptide(L)'
;MPELKEYLPELKETTRVRTRRGYHYYFSLNGEHVKSTNNLFGKGLELKSNGNYVVAPPSIIKAHQYVYEIPLSEMLPIPKLLVKKEMEPVHCVEERNHKTVKIPKYHGQKVDCIRQALSRDLEEGERNNSLFILYNLLLQNKNTDEYSKKLVVEKNG
;
A
#
# COMPACT_ATOMS: atom_id res chain seq x y z
N MET A 1 -11.10 11.80 -16.76
CA MET A 1 -11.84 11.97 -15.49
C MET A 1 -11.74 13.41 -15.02
N PRO A 2 -12.53 14.35 -15.57
CA PRO A 2 -12.56 15.74 -15.10
C PRO A 2 -13.06 15.85 -13.66
N GLU A 3 -14.08 15.07 -13.32
CA GLU A 3 -14.75 15.07 -12.01
C GLU A 3 -13.81 14.79 -10.83
N LEU A 4 -12.78 13.96 -11.00
CA LEU A 4 -11.87 13.64 -9.89
C LEU A 4 -10.99 14.84 -9.51
N LYS A 5 -10.69 15.72 -10.47
CA LYS A 5 -9.95 16.97 -10.23
C LYS A 5 -10.76 17.99 -9.45
N GLU A 6 -12.10 17.87 -9.43
CA GLU A 6 -12.96 18.72 -8.60
C GLU A 6 -12.86 18.34 -7.12
N TYR A 7 -12.78 17.03 -6.82
CA TYR A 7 -12.61 16.55 -5.45
C TYR A 7 -11.16 16.70 -4.94
N LEU A 8 -10.18 16.53 -5.83
CA LEU A 8 -8.75 16.52 -5.50
C LEU A 8 -7.99 17.35 -6.56
N PRO A 9 -7.96 18.69 -6.45
CA PRO A 9 -7.25 19.54 -7.39
C PRO A 9 -5.75 19.24 -7.48
N GLU A 10 -5.15 18.74 -6.39
CA GLU A 10 -3.73 18.41 -6.25
C GLU A 10 -3.28 17.29 -7.23
N LEU A 11 -4.21 16.50 -7.77
CA LEU A 11 -3.91 15.45 -8.76
C LEU A 11 -3.31 16.00 -10.06
N LYS A 12 -3.47 17.30 -10.33
CA LYS A 12 -2.89 17.92 -11.53
C LYS A 12 -1.37 18.00 -11.45
N GLU A 13 -0.83 18.16 -10.24
CA GLU A 13 0.54 18.61 -10.00
C GLU A 13 1.37 17.57 -9.25
N THR A 14 0.76 16.70 -8.45
CA THR A 14 1.53 15.68 -7.72
C THR A 14 2.15 14.63 -8.63
N THR A 15 3.22 13.98 -8.16
CA THR A 15 3.84 12.79 -8.77
C THR A 15 2.80 11.85 -9.36
N ARG A 16 2.94 11.59 -10.67
CA ARG A 16 1.98 10.82 -11.46
C ARG A 16 2.69 9.80 -12.31
N VAL A 17 2.18 8.58 -12.28
CA VAL A 17 2.67 7.47 -13.09
C VAL A 17 1.60 7.02 -14.05
N ARG A 18 1.97 6.88 -15.32
CA ARG A 18 1.11 6.25 -16.33
C ARG A 18 1.16 4.73 -16.14
N THR A 19 -0.01 4.13 -15.96
CA THR A 19 -0.18 2.68 -15.94
C THR A 19 -0.86 2.22 -17.23
N ARG A 20 -0.92 0.90 -17.46
CA ARG A 20 -1.53 0.35 -18.68
C ARG A 20 -2.98 0.78 -18.89
N ARG A 21 -3.75 0.94 -17.82
CA ARG A 21 -5.21 1.22 -17.86
C ARG A 21 -5.62 2.52 -17.16
N GLY A 22 -4.67 3.27 -16.60
CA GLY A 22 -4.99 4.48 -15.84
C GLY A 22 -3.74 5.18 -15.32
N TYR A 23 -3.83 5.67 -14.08
CA TYR A 23 -2.80 6.48 -13.45
C TYR A 23 -2.65 6.10 -11.98
N HIS A 24 -1.43 6.14 -11.47
CA HIS A 24 -1.18 6.26 -10.03
C HIS A 24 -0.84 7.71 -9.71
N TYR A 25 -1.39 8.20 -8.60
CA TYR A 25 -1.08 9.51 -8.04
C TYR A 25 -0.48 9.28 -6.67
N TYR A 26 0.72 9.79 -6.44
CA TYR A 26 1.44 9.59 -5.19
C TYR A 26 1.33 10.85 -4.34
N PHE A 27 1.22 10.65 -3.04
CA PHE A 27 1.20 11.72 -2.05
C PHE A 27 2.03 11.31 -0.84
N SER A 28 2.70 12.28 -0.22
CA SER A 28 3.41 12.05 1.03
C SER A 28 2.44 12.09 2.20
N LEU A 29 2.51 11.07 3.07
CA LEU A 29 1.69 11.03 4.27
C LEU A 29 2.12 12.07 5.31
N ASN A 30 3.39 12.50 5.35
CA ASN A 30 3.91 13.44 6.35
C ASN A 30 3.53 13.10 7.80
N GLY A 31 3.44 11.81 8.13
CA GLY A 31 3.05 11.32 9.47
C GLY A 31 1.54 11.10 9.66
N GLU A 32 0.70 11.48 8.69
CA GLU A 32 -0.74 11.24 8.72
C GLU A 32 -1.08 9.75 8.52
N HIS A 33 -2.14 9.29 9.17
CA HIS A 33 -2.63 7.93 9.03
C HIS A 33 -3.92 7.87 8.20
N VAL A 34 -3.87 7.20 7.05
CA VAL A 34 -5.02 7.03 6.16
C VAL A 34 -5.31 5.55 5.94
N LYS A 35 -6.60 5.17 6.00
CA LYS A 35 -7.04 3.80 5.71
C LYS A 35 -7.17 3.59 4.21
N SER A 36 -6.64 2.47 3.71
CA SER A 36 -6.85 2.05 2.32
C SER A 36 -8.33 1.77 2.03
N THR A 37 -8.76 2.02 0.79
CA THR A 37 -10.11 1.71 0.32
C THR A 37 -10.11 1.40 -1.17
N ASN A 38 -10.97 0.49 -1.62
CA ASN A 38 -11.15 0.16 -3.03
C ASN A 38 -12.25 0.98 -3.73
N ASN A 39 -12.92 1.86 -2.97
CA ASN A 39 -14.07 2.62 -3.42
C ASN A 39 -14.03 4.05 -2.87
N LEU A 40 -13.00 4.80 -3.27
CA LEU A 40 -12.84 6.20 -2.85
C LEU A 40 -13.94 7.07 -3.46
N PHE A 41 -14.61 7.87 -2.62
CA PHE A 41 -15.77 8.70 -2.99
C PHE A 41 -16.95 7.93 -3.61
N GLY A 42 -17.08 6.62 -3.32
CA GLY A 42 -18.12 5.79 -3.94
C GLY A 42 -17.89 5.52 -5.44
N LYS A 43 -16.70 5.85 -5.95
CA LYS A 43 -16.25 5.54 -7.32
C LYS A 43 -15.24 4.39 -7.27
N GLY A 44 -15.07 3.67 -8.39
CA GLY A 44 -14.07 2.60 -8.55
C GLY A 44 -12.61 3.06 -8.54
N LEU A 45 -12.26 3.97 -7.62
CA LEU A 45 -10.94 4.51 -7.36
C LEU A 45 -10.40 3.86 -6.09
N GLU A 46 -9.16 3.39 -6.17
CA GLU A 46 -8.49 2.74 -5.05
C GLU A 46 -7.51 3.71 -4.40
N LEU A 47 -7.60 3.83 -3.07
CA LEU A 47 -6.61 4.50 -2.23
C LEU A 47 -5.79 3.42 -1.53
N LYS A 48 -4.50 3.34 -1.84
CA LYS A 48 -3.55 2.42 -1.20
C LYS A 48 -2.65 3.19 -0.25
N SER A 49 -2.82 2.91 1.05
CA SER A 49 -1.99 3.41 2.14
C SER A 49 -1.15 2.26 2.73
N ASN A 50 -0.61 2.44 3.93
CA ASN A 50 0.21 1.48 4.68
C ASN A 50 -0.29 0.02 4.56
N GLY A 51 0.65 -0.90 4.37
CA GLY A 51 0.36 -2.32 4.17
C GLY A 51 -0.10 -2.71 2.77
N ASN A 52 -0.16 -1.77 1.83
CA ASN A 52 -0.46 -2.02 0.43
C ASN A 52 0.72 -1.61 -0.44
N TYR A 53 0.80 -2.19 -1.63
CA TYR A 53 1.84 -1.86 -2.60
C TYR A 53 1.23 -1.57 -3.97
N VAL A 54 2.02 -0.89 -4.79
CA VAL A 54 1.76 -0.64 -6.20
C VAL A 54 3.00 -0.99 -7.01
N VAL A 55 2.80 -1.36 -8.26
CA VAL A 55 3.91 -1.44 -9.22
C VAL A 55 4.40 -0.02 -9.51
N ALA A 56 5.70 0.20 -9.37
CA ALA A 56 6.33 1.50 -9.58
C ALA A 56 7.23 1.49 -10.85
N PRO A 57 7.45 2.64 -11.49
CA PRO A 57 8.50 2.77 -12.52
C PRO A 57 9.88 2.37 -11.99
N PRO A 58 10.79 1.87 -12.85
CA PRO A 58 10.65 1.65 -14.29
C PRO A 58 10.12 0.26 -14.66
N SER A 59 9.33 -0.41 -13.78
CA SER A 59 8.87 -1.80 -13.98
C SER A 59 8.18 -2.03 -15.34
N ILE A 60 8.42 -3.19 -15.95
CA ILE A 60 7.81 -3.62 -17.22
C ILE A 60 6.92 -4.83 -16.97
N ILE A 61 5.63 -4.72 -17.30
CA ILE A 61 4.66 -5.82 -17.16
C ILE A 61 3.91 -6.01 -18.47
N LYS A 62 3.98 -7.22 -19.05
CA LYS A 62 3.32 -7.57 -20.32
C LYS A 62 3.60 -6.53 -21.42
N ALA A 63 4.87 -6.23 -21.63
CA ALA A 63 5.38 -5.23 -22.58
C ALA A 63 4.95 -3.77 -22.35
N HIS A 64 4.35 -3.45 -21.19
CA HIS A 64 4.06 -2.07 -20.81
C HIS A 64 5.00 -1.63 -19.68
N GLN A 65 5.73 -0.55 -19.91
CA GLN A 65 6.57 0.09 -18.90
C GLN A 65 5.77 1.13 -18.13
N TYR A 66 5.88 1.08 -16.80
CA TYR A 66 5.36 2.12 -15.92
C TYR A 66 6.33 3.31 -15.97
N VAL A 67 5.81 4.50 -16.26
CA VAL A 67 6.64 5.70 -16.48
C VAL A 67 6.08 6.86 -15.66
N TYR A 68 6.97 7.64 -15.05
CA TYR A 68 6.62 8.92 -14.43
C TYR A 68 6.25 9.94 -15.51
N GLU A 69 5.01 10.46 -15.45
CA GLU A 69 4.65 11.67 -16.17
C GLU A 69 5.02 12.92 -15.39
N ILE A 70 4.92 12.84 -14.05
CA ILE A 70 5.41 13.84 -13.11
C ILE A 70 6.38 13.10 -12.17
N PRO A 71 7.63 13.56 -12.04
CA PRO A 71 8.68 12.84 -11.34
C PRO A 71 8.44 12.78 -9.83
N LEU A 72 9.09 11.80 -9.17
CA LEU A 72 8.92 11.53 -7.73
C LEU A 72 9.23 12.73 -6.83
N SER A 73 10.09 13.66 -7.29
CA SER A 73 10.47 14.89 -6.58
C SER A 73 9.31 15.86 -6.37
N GLU A 74 8.27 15.80 -7.20
CA GLU A 74 7.11 16.70 -7.15
C GLU A 74 5.96 16.08 -6.32
N MET A 75 6.29 15.17 -5.40
CA MET A 75 5.27 14.51 -4.58
C MET A 75 4.69 15.51 -3.58
N LEU A 76 3.40 15.81 -3.72
CA LEU A 76 2.69 16.70 -2.83
C LEU A 76 2.27 16.00 -1.53
N PRO A 77 2.05 16.77 -0.44
CA PRO A 77 1.44 16.23 0.78
C PRO A 77 0.03 15.67 0.51
N ILE A 78 -0.39 14.70 1.33
CA ILE A 78 -1.72 14.11 1.22
C ILE A 78 -2.83 15.16 1.37
N PRO A 79 -3.81 15.20 0.45
CA PRO A 79 -4.93 16.13 0.55
C PRO A 79 -5.69 15.94 1.85
N LYS A 80 -6.01 17.05 2.53
CA LYS A 80 -6.72 17.05 3.81
C LYS A 80 -8.06 16.31 3.76
N LEU A 81 -8.70 16.29 2.60
CA LEU A 81 -9.95 15.56 2.36
C LEU A 81 -9.82 14.04 2.56
N LEU A 82 -8.62 13.49 2.34
CA LEU A 82 -8.34 12.05 2.47
C LEU A 82 -7.91 11.66 3.89
N VAL A 83 -7.48 12.64 4.69
CA VAL A 83 -7.13 12.42 6.09
C VAL A 83 -8.41 12.38 6.91
N LYS A 84 -8.74 11.20 7.45
CA LYS A 84 -9.78 11.13 8.46
C LYS A 84 -9.24 11.77 9.73
N LYS A 85 -9.68 12.98 10.06
CA LYS A 85 -9.62 13.44 11.44
C LYS A 85 -10.33 12.39 12.28
N GLU A 86 -9.70 11.95 13.36
CA GLU A 86 -10.38 11.25 14.44
C GLU A 86 -11.44 12.21 14.98
N MET A 87 -12.62 12.24 14.33
CA MET A 87 -13.80 12.77 14.97
C MET A 87 -14.20 11.77 16.04
N GLU A 88 -14.39 12.28 17.25
CA GLU A 88 -15.05 11.58 18.34
C GLU A 88 -16.26 10.79 17.82
N PRO A 89 -16.56 9.61 18.40
CA PRO A 89 -17.46 8.64 17.80
C PRO A 89 -18.82 9.29 17.55
N VAL A 90 -19.11 9.55 16.27
CA VAL A 90 -20.45 9.93 15.84
C VAL A 90 -21.31 8.69 16.06
N HIS A 91 -22.06 8.72 17.16
CA HIS A 91 -23.09 7.77 17.46
C HIS A 91 -24.11 7.76 16.31
N CYS A 92 -24.52 6.54 15.96
CA CYS A 92 -25.76 6.17 15.27
C CYS A 92 -25.69 5.83 13.74
N VAL A 93 -25.80 4.52 13.52
CA VAL A 93 -26.78 3.75 12.72
C VAL A 93 -26.19 2.83 11.62
N GLU A 94 -26.64 1.58 11.72
CA GLU A 94 -26.54 0.41 10.83
C GLU A 94 -25.30 -0.48 10.96
N GLU A 95 -25.43 -1.42 11.89
CA GLU A 95 -24.59 -2.60 12.07
C GLU A 95 -24.52 -3.42 10.77
N ARG A 96 -23.53 -3.12 9.93
CA ARG A 96 -23.02 -4.12 9.01
C ARG A 96 -22.23 -5.12 9.86
N ASN A 97 -22.65 -6.38 9.86
CA ASN A 97 -21.92 -7.51 10.42
C ASN A 97 -20.49 -7.55 9.86
N HIS A 98 -19.59 -6.77 10.47
CA HIS A 98 -18.18 -6.78 10.15
C HIS A 98 -17.63 -8.09 10.70
N LYS A 99 -17.52 -9.11 9.83
CA LYS A 99 -16.73 -10.31 10.13
C LYS A 99 -15.40 -9.84 10.71
N THR A 100 -15.13 -10.18 11.96
CA THR A 100 -13.85 -9.88 12.59
C THR A 100 -12.78 -10.58 11.75
N VAL A 101 -12.04 -9.79 10.97
CA VAL A 101 -10.93 -10.31 10.16
C VAL A 101 -9.86 -10.76 11.15
N LYS A 102 -9.76 -12.07 11.38
CA LYS A 102 -8.71 -12.63 12.24
C LYS A 102 -7.36 -12.35 11.56
N ILE A 103 -6.53 -11.53 12.21
CA ILE A 103 -5.17 -11.26 11.75
C ILE A 103 -4.38 -12.57 11.81
N PRO A 104 -3.72 -12.98 10.70
CA PRO A 104 -2.86 -14.16 10.72
C PRO A 104 -1.74 -14.00 11.74
N LYS A 105 -1.47 -15.06 12.52
CA LYS A 105 -0.40 -15.05 13.52
C LYS A 105 0.91 -15.49 12.89
N TYR A 106 1.98 -14.75 13.17
CA TYR A 106 3.33 -15.15 12.80
C TYR A 106 3.85 -16.20 13.79
N HIS A 107 4.19 -17.39 13.28
CA HIS A 107 4.73 -18.50 14.09
C HIS A 107 6.17 -18.88 13.69
N GLY A 108 6.87 -18.02 12.96
CA GLY A 108 8.22 -18.29 12.45
C GLY A 108 8.26 -19.40 11.40
N GLN A 109 9.44 -20.00 11.22
CA GLN A 109 9.69 -21.06 10.22
C GLN A 109 8.92 -22.37 10.46
N LYS A 110 8.11 -22.45 11.54
CA LYS A 110 7.21 -23.60 11.79
C LYS A 110 6.06 -23.68 10.78
N VAL A 111 5.73 -22.56 10.12
CA VAL A 111 4.68 -22.52 9.09
C VAL A 111 5.31 -22.73 7.72
N ASP A 112 4.77 -23.65 6.94
CA ASP A 112 5.34 -24.03 5.64
C ASP A 112 5.51 -22.84 4.69
N CYS A 113 4.55 -21.91 4.63
CA CYS A 113 4.65 -20.74 3.76
C CYS A 113 5.79 -19.78 4.17
N ILE A 114 6.01 -19.59 5.47
CA ILE A 114 7.10 -18.75 6.00
C ILE A 114 8.44 -19.45 5.76
N ARG A 115 8.51 -20.76 6.01
CA ARG A 115 9.70 -21.55 5.72
C ARG A 115 10.06 -21.45 4.24
N GLN A 116 9.10 -21.66 3.34
CA GLN A 116 9.33 -21.55 1.89
C GLN A 116 9.83 -20.17 1.48
N ALA A 117 9.23 -19.09 2.00
CA ALA A 117 9.64 -17.73 1.70
C ALA A 117 11.09 -17.43 2.12
N LEU A 118 11.56 -18.02 3.23
CA LEU A 118 12.89 -17.78 3.78
C LEU A 118 13.95 -18.77 3.26
N SER A 119 13.58 -20.03 3.00
CA SER A 119 14.54 -21.10 2.72
C SER A 119 14.81 -21.35 1.24
N ARG A 120 13.89 -20.99 0.36
CA ARG A 120 14.02 -21.23 -1.09
C ARG A 120 14.70 -20.04 -1.78
N ASP A 121 15.39 -20.29 -2.88
CA ASP A 121 15.77 -19.24 -3.79
C ASP A 121 14.54 -18.85 -4.62
N LEU A 122 14.15 -17.58 -4.50
CA LEU A 122 12.98 -17.01 -5.16
C LEU A 122 13.45 -16.05 -6.24
N GLU A 123 12.80 -16.09 -7.40
CA GLU A 123 13.10 -15.15 -8.48
C GLU A 123 12.79 -13.70 -8.05
N GLU A 124 13.50 -12.76 -8.69
CA GLU A 124 13.21 -11.34 -8.50
C GLU A 124 11.75 -11.03 -8.85
N GLY A 125 11.06 -10.29 -7.99
CA GLY A 125 9.61 -10.10 -8.07
C GLY A 125 8.83 -11.06 -7.17
N GLU A 126 8.99 -12.39 -7.30
CA GLU A 126 8.41 -13.35 -6.35
C GLU A 126 9.00 -13.13 -4.95
N ARG A 127 10.32 -12.97 -4.88
CA ARG A 127 11.05 -12.61 -3.66
C ARG A 127 10.51 -11.33 -3.06
N ASN A 128 10.38 -10.27 -3.86
CA ASN A 128 9.94 -8.94 -3.40
C ASN A 128 8.51 -9.00 -2.83
N ASN A 129 7.60 -9.70 -3.50
CA ASN A 129 6.23 -9.89 -3.03
C ASN A 129 6.19 -10.69 -1.72
N SER A 130 6.91 -11.81 -1.68
CA SER A 130 7.00 -12.67 -0.51
C SER A 130 7.54 -11.92 0.72
N LEU A 131 8.61 -11.16 0.54
CA LEU A 131 9.24 -10.38 1.60
C LEU A 131 8.36 -9.19 2.05
N PHE A 132 7.65 -8.54 1.13
CA PHE A 132 6.69 -7.49 1.49
C PHE A 132 5.53 -8.04 2.34
N ILE A 133 4.98 -9.19 1.96
CA ILE A 133 3.91 -9.85 2.73
C ILE A 133 4.43 -10.23 4.12
N LEU A 134 5.63 -10.82 4.19
CA LEU A 134 6.27 -11.21 5.45
C LEU A 134 6.49 -10.01 6.37
N TYR A 135 7.06 -8.92 5.86
CA TYR A 135 7.29 -7.70 6.64
C TYR A 135 6.01 -7.16 7.25
N ASN A 136 4.94 -7.03 6.46
CA ASN A 136 3.65 -6.54 6.95
C ASN A 136 3.02 -7.48 7.99
N LEU A 137 3.14 -8.79 7.81
CA LEU A 137 2.69 -9.77 8.79
C LEU A 137 3.42 -9.59 10.13
N LEU A 138 4.73 -9.36 10.11
CA LEU A 138 5.53 -9.14 11.32
C LEU A 138 5.10 -7.89 12.07
N LEU A 139 4.91 -6.77 11.36
CA LEU A 139 4.43 -5.53 11.95
C LEU A 139 3.02 -5.67 12.55
N GLN A 140 2.10 -6.33 11.85
CA GLN A 140 0.75 -6.59 12.36
C GLN A 140 0.76 -7.48 13.61
N ASN A 141 1.77 -8.35 13.74
CA ASN A 141 2.00 -9.18 14.92
C ASN A 141 2.78 -8.46 16.03
N LYS A 142 2.97 -7.14 15.94
CA LYS A 142 3.67 -6.29 16.92
C LYS A 142 5.14 -6.67 17.15
N ASN A 143 5.80 -7.23 16.15
CA ASN A 143 7.27 -7.38 16.19
C ASN A 143 7.93 -6.01 16.05
N THR A 144 9.17 -5.87 16.51
CA THR A 144 9.92 -4.62 16.35
C THR A 144 10.24 -4.37 14.87
N ASP A 145 10.28 -3.10 14.48
CA ASP A 145 10.62 -2.71 13.11
C ASP A 145 12.04 -3.16 12.73
N GLU A 146 12.99 -3.02 13.66
CA GLU A 146 14.38 -3.46 13.50
C GLU A 146 14.48 -4.97 13.21
N TYR A 147 13.79 -5.80 13.99
CA TYR A 147 13.74 -7.24 13.77
C TYR A 147 13.14 -7.57 12.41
N SER A 148 12.03 -6.92 12.07
CA SER A 148 11.30 -7.15 10.83
C SER A 148 12.14 -6.77 9.61
N LYS A 149 12.87 -5.66 9.67
CA LYS A 149 13.80 -5.21 8.63
C LYS A 149 14.98 -6.16 8.48
N LYS A 150 15.60 -6.56 9.59
CA LYS A 150 16.76 -7.47 9.58
C LYS A 150 16.45 -8.75 8.81
N LEU A 151 15.31 -9.39 9.12
CA LEU A 151 14.90 -10.65 8.48
C LEU A 151 14.71 -10.50 6.95
N VAL A 152 14.17 -9.37 6.51
CA VAL A 152 13.92 -9.09 5.09
C VAL A 152 15.21 -8.78 4.34
N VAL A 153 16.09 -7.98 4.94
CA VAL A 153 17.38 -7.60 4.35
C VAL A 153 18.28 -8.82 4.18
N GLU A 154 18.34 -9.69 5.19
CA GLU A 154 19.11 -10.95 5.13
C GLU A 154 18.70 -11.84 3.96
N LYS A 155 17.42 -11.82 3.56
CA LYS A 155 16.92 -12.64 2.43
C LYS A 155 17.01 -11.94 1.07
N ASN A 156 17.11 -10.62 1.06
CA ASN A 156 17.18 -9.83 -0.15
C ASN A 156 18.63 -9.66 -0.67
N GLY A 157 19.62 -9.78 0.22
CA GLY A 157 21.04 -9.91 -0.12
C GLY A 157 21.38 -11.27 -0.71
#